data_AF-A0A7Z9T857-F1
#
_entry.id   AF-A0A7Z9T857-F1
#
_cell.length_a   1.000
_cell.length_b   1.000
_cell.length_c   1.000
_cell.angle_alpha   90.00
_cell.angle_beta   90.00
_cell.angle_gamma   90.00
#
_symmetry.space_group_name_H-M   'P 1'
#
loop_
_entity.id
_entity.type
_entity.pdbx_description
1 polymer ?
#
loop_
_entity_poly.entity_id
_entity_poly.type
_entity_poly.pdbx_seq_one_letter_code
_entity_poly.pdbx_strand_id
1 'polypeptide(L)'
;RRTAGGFNGGGPGSGIYRTMDGGDTWERLAEGLPQGDMGRIGLDIYRRDPDIVFATVEAGGGRGGVYRSTNRGNSWEHLSTQNNRPMYYSQIRVDPSDPNWVYSGGLNIYVSSDGGRTFRGATAEVHSDHHAMWIDPNNSNNLIIAGDGGISVSFDRTRTWRQLRNIVISQFYEIGVDMRKPYFVCGGLQDNGSWCGPSRTLTTLGIRNRDWYNIGGGDGFYVRIDPTDSSVLFGESQGGNVYRKNLITGESQRIRPLPRAQGQGQDSGEEVDFAWNWNTPMLISEHDNRLIYVGSSHLMKSADRGVTWEAVSPDVTTGVNRDDLEIMGTQVQRGMTLSANDGISSYGNLTTISESPTSPNVLYVGTDDGNIHGTRDAGTNWVMLSGDMPGLAAPNTVVTRVVASRFNEGRVYATFDGHERDDYRPYVYRSDDYGNTWEPIVSGLPDDATVNIIVEHPRNENLLFLGNEIGVFVSIDRGDSWAHLKNNLPTVPVDDIVIHPRENDLVLGTHGRGIWILDDITPLEEISEDVLNTDAHIFSARRTPMWRVTRWQEWSPGTWRVSNPAPGARIHYYLKEDAPLPSPTVDARRDDGGGRSGGRGGGRGGANQMPPSVPTTPPEPTVKLTVLD
;
A
#
# COMPACT_ATOMS: atom_id res chain seq x y z
N ARG A 1 -11.79 -12.35 -21.93
CA ARG A 1 -11.12 -11.22 -21.25
C ARG A 1 -10.42 -11.76 -20.00
N ARG A 2 -9.47 -11.03 -19.42
CA ARG A 2 -8.94 -11.37 -18.08
C ARG A 2 -10.07 -11.21 -17.05
N THR A 3 -9.95 -11.88 -15.92
CA THR A 3 -10.91 -11.82 -14.82
C THR A 3 -10.16 -11.60 -13.52
N ALA A 4 -10.80 -10.96 -12.54
CA ALA A 4 -10.29 -10.79 -11.17
C ALA A 4 -9.71 -12.09 -10.60
N GLY A 5 -10.44 -13.19 -10.75
CA GLY A 5 -10.07 -14.50 -10.24
C GLY A 5 -9.07 -15.29 -11.08
N GLY A 6 -8.46 -14.75 -12.16
CA GLY A 6 -7.34 -15.48 -12.76
C GLY A 6 -6.77 -15.00 -14.09
N PHE A 7 -5.79 -15.77 -14.54
CA PHE A 7 -4.84 -15.36 -15.56
C PHE A 7 -4.45 -16.52 -16.48
N ASN A 8 -4.40 -16.26 -17.79
CA ASN A 8 -3.79 -17.12 -18.79
C ASN A 8 -2.71 -16.33 -19.54
N GLY A 9 -1.47 -16.82 -19.50
CA GLY A 9 -0.27 -16.11 -19.98
C GLY A 9 0.02 -16.22 -21.47
N GLY A 10 -0.71 -17.05 -22.21
CA GLY A 10 -0.44 -17.29 -23.62
C GLY A 10 -1.64 -17.73 -24.44
N GLY A 11 -1.42 -17.91 -25.73
CA GLY A 11 -2.46 -18.37 -26.65
C GLY A 11 -2.04 -18.29 -28.13
N PRO A 12 -2.95 -18.65 -29.05
CA PRO A 12 -2.63 -18.85 -30.47
C PRO A 12 -2.29 -17.55 -31.22
N GLY A 13 -2.65 -16.39 -30.66
CA GLY A 13 -2.34 -15.08 -31.23
C GLY A 13 -0.89 -14.60 -31.01
N SER A 14 -0.16 -15.24 -30.11
CA SER A 14 1.21 -14.85 -29.78
C SER A 14 2.18 -15.11 -30.94
N GLY A 15 3.14 -14.21 -31.12
CA GLY A 15 4.16 -14.33 -32.16
C GLY A 15 5.02 -13.09 -32.31
N ILE A 16 6.05 -13.21 -33.13
CA ILE A 16 6.91 -12.10 -33.52
C ILE A 16 6.48 -11.64 -34.91
N TYR A 17 6.26 -10.34 -35.08
CA TYR A 17 5.90 -9.73 -36.36
C TYR A 17 6.90 -8.64 -36.70
N ARG A 18 7.11 -8.42 -38.01
CA ARG A 18 8.01 -7.39 -38.51
C ARG A 18 7.35 -6.57 -39.61
N THR A 19 7.60 -5.27 -39.58
CA THR A 19 7.36 -4.34 -40.69
C THR A 19 8.70 -3.84 -41.24
N MET A 20 8.74 -3.59 -42.55
CA MET A 20 9.87 -2.95 -43.25
C MET A 20 9.45 -1.67 -43.97
N ASP A 21 8.18 -1.26 -43.84
CA ASP A 21 7.54 -0.15 -44.55
C ASP A 21 6.96 0.90 -43.60
N GLY A 22 7.45 0.94 -42.36
CA GLY A 22 7.01 1.93 -41.36
C GLY A 22 5.70 1.58 -40.65
N GLY A 23 5.21 0.35 -40.80
CA GLY A 23 4.04 -0.18 -40.11
C GLY A 23 2.82 -0.44 -41.00
N ASP A 24 2.92 -0.18 -42.30
CA ASP A 24 1.84 -0.39 -43.27
C ASP A 24 1.51 -1.88 -43.44
N THR A 25 2.55 -2.73 -43.49
CA THR A 25 2.38 -4.19 -43.53
C THR A 25 3.24 -4.89 -42.49
N TRP A 26 2.70 -6.01 -41.99
CA TRP A 26 3.33 -6.84 -40.97
C TRP A 26 3.41 -8.29 -41.43
N GLU A 27 4.62 -8.84 -41.39
CA GLU A 27 4.91 -10.24 -41.67
C GLU A 27 5.10 -11.00 -40.35
N ARG A 28 4.44 -12.16 -40.21
CA ARG A 28 4.65 -13.05 -39.06
C ARG A 28 5.95 -13.84 -39.26
N LEU A 29 6.85 -13.75 -38.28
CA LEU A 29 8.11 -14.47 -38.24
C LEU A 29 7.92 -15.75 -37.40
N ALA A 30 8.22 -16.92 -37.97
CA ALA A 30 7.94 -18.21 -37.33
C ALA A 30 9.05 -19.25 -37.48
N GLU A 31 9.97 -19.09 -38.43
CA GLU A 31 11.01 -20.10 -38.70
C GLU A 31 11.99 -20.20 -37.52
N GLY A 32 12.09 -21.39 -36.92
CA GLY A 32 12.94 -21.66 -35.77
C GLY A 32 12.35 -21.30 -34.40
N LEU A 33 11.18 -20.66 -34.34
CA LEU A 33 10.45 -20.38 -33.10
C LEU A 33 9.57 -21.57 -32.65
N PRO A 34 9.14 -21.61 -31.37
CA PRO A 34 8.23 -22.63 -30.88
C PRO A 34 6.93 -22.74 -31.69
N GLN A 35 6.49 -23.97 -31.94
CA GLN A 35 5.18 -24.26 -32.51
C GLN A 35 4.14 -24.42 -31.40
N GLY A 36 2.92 -23.91 -31.64
CA GLY A 36 1.81 -23.91 -30.67
C GLY A 36 1.72 -22.60 -29.89
N ASP A 37 1.10 -22.66 -28.71
CA ASP A 37 0.90 -21.48 -27.87
C ASP A 37 2.23 -20.94 -27.34
N MET A 38 2.38 -19.63 -27.47
CA MET A 38 3.44 -18.85 -26.85
C MET A 38 2.83 -17.86 -25.86
N GLY A 39 3.59 -17.53 -24.82
CA GLY A 39 3.21 -16.52 -23.84
C GLY A 39 3.94 -15.21 -24.10
N ARG A 40 4.43 -14.57 -23.04
CA ARG A 40 5.14 -13.28 -23.16
C ARG A 40 6.42 -13.43 -23.99
N ILE A 41 6.68 -12.42 -24.85
CA ILE A 41 7.87 -12.33 -25.70
C ILE A 41 8.56 -11.00 -25.45
N GLY A 42 9.85 -11.05 -25.13
CA GLY A 42 10.74 -9.88 -25.10
C GLY A 42 11.65 -9.85 -26.32
N LEU A 43 11.94 -8.66 -26.84
CA LEU A 43 12.81 -8.44 -27.99
C LEU A 43 13.85 -7.37 -27.66
N ASP A 44 15.06 -7.52 -28.22
CA ASP A 44 16.02 -6.42 -28.35
C ASP A 44 16.87 -6.56 -29.62
N ILE A 45 17.25 -5.44 -30.20
CA ILE A 45 17.98 -5.36 -31.48
C ILE A 45 19.36 -4.78 -31.22
N TYR A 46 20.39 -5.44 -31.74
CA TYR A 46 21.73 -4.91 -31.66
C TYR A 46 21.91 -3.76 -32.67
N ARG A 47 21.89 -2.52 -32.17
CA ARG A 47 21.78 -1.32 -33.02
C ARG A 47 22.93 -1.13 -34.03
N ARG A 48 24.13 -1.66 -33.77
CA ARG A 48 25.27 -1.54 -34.70
C ARG A 48 25.20 -2.51 -35.88
N ASP A 49 24.43 -3.59 -35.74
CA ASP A 49 24.13 -4.55 -36.79
C ASP A 49 22.69 -5.08 -36.61
N PRO A 50 21.69 -4.40 -37.19
CA PRO A 50 20.27 -4.72 -37.01
C PRO A 50 19.84 -6.09 -37.56
N ASP A 51 20.73 -6.82 -38.24
CA ASP A 51 20.47 -8.20 -38.62
C ASP A 51 20.44 -9.12 -37.38
N ILE A 52 21.13 -8.71 -36.30
CA ILE A 52 21.15 -9.40 -35.01
C ILE A 52 19.97 -8.96 -34.13
N VAL A 53 19.06 -9.89 -33.88
CA VAL A 53 17.90 -9.70 -33.00
C VAL A 53 17.89 -10.80 -31.96
N PHE A 54 17.65 -10.43 -30.70
CA PHE A 54 17.42 -11.38 -29.61
C PHE A 54 15.95 -11.41 -29.23
N ALA A 55 15.45 -12.58 -28.89
CA ALA A 55 14.15 -12.77 -28.28
C ALA A 55 14.27 -13.62 -27.02
N THR A 56 13.41 -13.37 -26.04
CA THR A 56 13.09 -14.36 -24.99
C THR A 56 11.62 -14.70 -25.09
N VAL A 57 11.29 -15.99 -25.17
CA VAL A 57 9.95 -16.49 -25.50
C VAL A 57 9.45 -17.41 -24.40
N GLU A 58 8.25 -17.18 -23.90
CA GLU A 58 7.53 -18.15 -23.07
C GLU A 58 6.92 -19.24 -23.96
N ALA A 59 7.27 -20.49 -23.73
CA ALA A 59 6.68 -21.64 -24.41
C ALA A 59 6.81 -22.92 -23.59
N GLY A 60 5.86 -23.84 -23.75
CA GLY A 60 5.84 -25.12 -23.04
C GLY A 60 6.84 -26.15 -23.59
N GLY A 61 7.16 -27.15 -22.76
CA GLY A 61 7.96 -28.32 -23.17
C GLY A 61 9.44 -28.05 -23.39
N GLY A 62 10.03 -27.12 -22.62
CA GLY A 62 11.46 -26.78 -22.72
C GLY A 62 11.85 -25.96 -23.96
N ARG A 63 10.86 -25.53 -24.74
CA ARG A 63 11.03 -24.67 -25.92
C ARG A 63 11.01 -23.18 -25.58
N GLY A 64 10.76 -22.81 -24.33
CA GLY A 64 10.92 -21.43 -23.89
C GLY A 64 12.41 -21.05 -23.77
N GLY A 65 12.67 -19.75 -23.71
CA GLY A 65 14.01 -19.23 -23.46
C GLY A 65 14.51 -18.25 -24.52
N VAL A 66 15.83 -18.15 -24.66
CA VAL A 66 16.50 -17.16 -25.49
C VAL A 66 16.69 -17.67 -26.91
N TYR A 67 16.34 -16.82 -27.86
CA TYR A 67 16.51 -17.02 -29.29
C TYR A 67 17.34 -15.89 -29.89
N ARG A 68 18.07 -16.20 -30.97
CA ARG A 68 18.80 -15.21 -31.75
C ARG A 68 18.54 -15.37 -33.24
N SER A 69 18.32 -14.25 -33.91
CA SER A 69 18.34 -14.14 -35.36
C SER A 69 19.58 -13.38 -35.80
N THR A 70 20.05 -13.69 -37.01
CA THR A 70 21.16 -12.99 -37.71
C THR A 70 20.75 -12.51 -39.10
N ASN A 71 19.43 -12.45 -39.35
CA ASN A 71 18.84 -12.06 -40.62
C ASN A 71 17.51 -11.30 -40.42
N ARG A 72 17.49 -10.39 -39.43
CA ARG A 72 16.33 -9.51 -39.10
C ARG A 72 15.07 -10.29 -38.72
N GLY A 73 15.23 -11.44 -38.09
CA GLY A 73 14.13 -12.28 -37.62
C GLY A 73 13.54 -13.24 -38.66
N ASN A 74 14.12 -13.35 -39.87
CA ASN A 74 13.64 -14.32 -40.86
C ASN A 74 13.75 -15.76 -40.33
N SER A 75 14.84 -16.10 -39.65
CA SER A 75 15.02 -17.37 -38.94
C SER A 75 15.66 -17.17 -37.56
N TRP A 76 15.36 -18.09 -36.64
CA TRP A 76 15.78 -18.03 -35.24
C TRP A 76 16.51 -19.30 -34.79
N GLU A 77 17.60 -19.14 -34.04
CA GLU A 77 18.32 -20.21 -33.33
C GLU A 77 17.88 -20.21 -31.86
N HIS A 78 17.47 -21.36 -31.32
CA HIS A 78 17.26 -21.52 -29.87
C HIS A 78 18.61 -21.67 -29.18
N LEU A 79 18.92 -20.78 -28.24
CA LEU A 79 20.23 -20.71 -27.61
C LEU A 79 20.25 -21.30 -26.21
N SER A 80 19.20 -21.06 -25.42
CA SER A 80 19.10 -21.53 -24.04
C SER A 80 17.66 -21.48 -23.54
N THR A 81 17.38 -22.15 -22.42
CA THR A 81 16.07 -22.14 -21.75
C THR A 81 15.87 -20.99 -20.76
N GLN A 82 16.80 -20.01 -20.74
CA GLN A 82 16.76 -18.90 -19.79
C GLN A 82 15.55 -17.97 -20.05
N ASN A 83 14.54 -18.05 -19.19
CA ASN A 83 13.42 -17.10 -19.14
C ASN A 83 12.73 -17.27 -17.77
N ASN A 84 13.14 -16.46 -16.80
CA ASN A 84 12.68 -16.62 -15.42
C ASN A 84 11.34 -15.89 -15.22
N ARG A 85 10.32 -16.61 -14.71
CA ARG A 85 8.92 -16.18 -14.54
C ARG A 85 8.39 -15.38 -15.76
N PRO A 86 8.27 -16.04 -16.93
CA PRO A 86 8.14 -15.39 -18.22
C PRO A 86 6.98 -14.40 -18.35
N MET A 87 5.79 -14.76 -17.84
CA MET A 87 4.60 -13.91 -17.85
C MET A 87 4.84 -12.50 -17.31
N TYR A 88 5.69 -12.37 -16.28
CA TYR A 88 5.84 -11.13 -15.55
C TYR A 88 6.98 -10.25 -16.11
N TYR A 89 8.10 -10.86 -16.56
CA TYR A 89 9.27 -10.10 -17.02
C TYR A 89 9.54 -10.26 -18.53
N SER A 90 9.96 -11.46 -18.94
CA SER A 90 10.50 -11.80 -20.27
C SER A 90 11.22 -10.60 -20.92
N GLN A 91 12.20 -10.03 -20.22
CA GLN A 91 13.03 -8.94 -20.72
C GLN A 91 14.36 -9.50 -21.24
N ILE A 92 14.78 -9.08 -22.42
CA ILE A 92 16.12 -9.34 -22.94
C ILE A 92 16.76 -8.00 -23.31
N ARG A 93 18.06 -7.84 -23.04
CA ARG A 93 18.84 -6.65 -23.42
C ARG A 93 20.17 -7.07 -24.00
N VAL A 94 20.53 -6.54 -25.16
CA VAL A 94 21.86 -6.72 -25.75
C VAL A 94 22.74 -5.51 -25.44
N ASP A 95 24.00 -5.75 -25.10
CA ASP A 95 24.96 -4.67 -24.91
C ASP A 95 25.11 -3.85 -26.22
N PRO A 96 25.01 -2.49 -26.17
CA PRO A 96 25.08 -1.67 -27.38
C PRO A 96 26.42 -1.71 -28.12
N SER A 97 27.47 -2.26 -27.51
CA SER A 97 28.82 -2.32 -28.05
C SER A 97 29.31 -3.74 -28.36
N ASP A 98 28.69 -4.80 -27.83
CA ASP A 98 29.11 -6.19 -28.05
C ASP A 98 27.92 -7.17 -27.98
N PRO A 99 27.52 -7.79 -29.10
CA PRO A 99 26.37 -8.69 -29.14
C PRO A 99 26.59 -10.02 -28.41
N ASN A 100 27.80 -10.31 -27.91
CA ASN A 100 28.03 -11.46 -27.04
C ASN A 100 27.55 -11.21 -25.60
N TRP A 101 27.42 -9.95 -25.19
CA TRP A 101 26.91 -9.59 -23.88
C TRP A 101 25.40 -9.40 -23.94
N VAL A 102 24.68 -10.30 -23.29
CA VAL A 102 23.21 -10.33 -23.29
C VAL A 102 22.72 -10.49 -21.85
N TYR A 103 21.73 -9.69 -21.48
CA TYR A 103 21.13 -9.70 -20.15
C TYR A 103 19.67 -10.17 -20.25
N SER A 104 19.33 -11.20 -19.49
CA SER A 104 17.95 -11.66 -19.32
C SER A 104 17.41 -11.10 -18.01
N GLY A 105 16.34 -10.31 -18.09
CA GLY A 105 15.56 -9.88 -16.93
C GLY A 105 14.62 -10.95 -16.42
N GLY A 106 14.18 -10.80 -15.17
CA GLY A 106 13.46 -11.79 -14.39
C GLY A 106 13.36 -11.38 -12.91
N LEU A 107 12.95 -12.33 -12.06
CA LEU A 107 13.13 -12.26 -10.60
C LEU A 107 14.58 -11.91 -10.26
N ASN A 108 15.54 -12.42 -11.03
CA ASN A 108 16.93 -11.98 -11.02
C ASN A 108 17.35 -11.58 -12.44
N ILE A 109 18.36 -10.71 -12.55
CA ILE A 109 19.04 -10.52 -13.83
C ILE A 109 20.09 -11.61 -14.00
N TYR A 110 20.14 -12.16 -15.20
CA TYR A 110 21.19 -13.06 -15.65
C TYR A 110 21.97 -12.44 -16.80
N VAL A 111 23.27 -12.68 -16.84
CA VAL A 111 24.15 -12.19 -17.90
C VAL A 111 24.85 -13.34 -18.63
N SER A 112 24.90 -13.22 -19.95
CA SER A 112 25.66 -14.06 -20.87
C SER A 112 26.80 -13.23 -21.45
N SER A 113 27.93 -13.89 -21.71
CA SER A 113 29.08 -13.35 -22.44
C SER A 113 29.41 -14.17 -23.70
N ASP A 114 28.51 -15.04 -24.13
CA ASP A 114 28.63 -15.94 -25.29
C ASP A 114 27.42 -15.84 -26.25
N GLY A 115 26.77 -14.68 -26.22
CA GLY A 115 25.66 -14.34 -27.11
C GLY A 115 24.37 -15.08 -26.78
N GLY A 116 24.09 -15.34 -25.50
CA GLY A 116 22.83 -15.92 -25.00
C GLY A 116 22.80 -17.44 -24.84
N ARG A 117 23.94 -18.13 -24.95
CA ARG A 117 24.01 -19.61 -24.84
C ARG A 117 24.13 -20.06 -23.39
N THR A 118 24.96 -19.38 -22.61
CA THR A 118 25.10 -19.64 -21.17
C THR A 118 24.88 -18.37 -20.36
N PHE A 119 24.30 -18.52 -19.16
CA PHE A 119 23.91 -17.43 -18.28
C PHE A 119 24.39 -17.66 -16.87
N ARG A 120 24.75 -16.58 -16.18
CA ARG A 120 25.06 -16.54 -14.74
C ARG A 120 24.30 -15.40 -14.06
N GLY A 121 24.08 -15.51 -12.75
CA GLY A 121 23.46 -14.43 -11.97
C GLY A 121 24.27 -13.13 -12.04
N ALA A 122 23.55 -11.99 -12.06
CA ALA A 122 24.12 -10.66 -12.24
C ALA A 122 23.66 -9.65 -11.16
N THR A 123 22.82 -10.03 -10.20
CA THR A 123 22.21 -9.11 -9.21
C THR A 123 22.42 -9.56 -7.77
N ALA A 124 23.64 -9.99 -7.45
CA ALA A 124 24.01 -10.24 -6.06
C ALA A 124 23.85 -8.95 -5.22
N GLU A 125 23.29 -9.07 -4.02
CA GLU A 125 23.07 -7.97 -3.06
C GLU A 125 22.12 -6.85 -3.53
N VAL A 126 21.37 -7.10 -4.60
CA VAL A 126 20.25 -6.26 -5.03
C VAL A 126 18.95 -7.02 -4.78
N HIS A 127 17.88 -6.27 -4.53
CA HIS A 127 16.52 -6.80 -4.50
C HIS A 127 16.18 -7.55 -5.81
N SER A 128 15.24 -8.51 -5.75
CA SER A 128 14.70 -9.21 -6.92
C SER A 128 13.76 -8.32 -7.76
N ASP A 129 13.13 -8.92 -8.77
CA ASP A 129 12.02 -8.36 -9.56
C ASP A 129 12.41 -7.17 -10.43
N HIS A 130 13.23 -7.45 -11.45
CA HIS A 130 13.78 -6.40 -12.30
C HIS A 130 12.97 -6.21 -13.58
N HIS A 131 12.37 -5.03 -13.69
CA HIS A 131 11.50 -4.65 -14.81
C HIS A 131 12.20 -3.80 -15.87
N ALA A 132 13.31 -3.16 -15.53
CA ALA A 132 14.05 -2.33 -16.47
C ALA A 132 15.57 -2.45 -16.29
N MET A 133 16.26 -2.31 -17.42
CA MET A 133 17.71 -2.21 -17.49
C MET A 133 18.09 -1.20 -18.57
N TRP A 134 19.08 -0.37 -18.24
CA TRP A 134 19.77 0.51 -19.17
C TRP A 134 21.27 0.21 -19.14
N ILE A 135 21.87 0.15 -20.32
CA ILE A 135 23.30 -0.09 -20.52
C ILE A 135 23.84 1.14 -21.25
N ASP A 136 24.89 1.76 -20.71
CA ASP A 136 25.51 2.93 -21.31
C ASP A 136 26.13 2.55 -22.68
N PRO A 137 25.66 3.13 -23.79
CA PRO A 137 26.14 2.78 -25.12
C PRO A 137 27.60 3.15 -25.37
N ASN A 138 28.17 4.04 -24.55
CA ASN A 138 29.57 4.46 -24.64
C ASN A 138 30.48 3.72 -23.64
N ASN A 139 29.90 2.99 -22.67
CA ASN A 139 30.66 2.26 -21.66
C ASN A 139 29.86 1.10 -21.07
N SER A 140 30.04 -0.10 -21.62
CA SER A 140 29.41 -1.36 -21.19
C SER A 140 29.60 -1.74 -19.71
N ASN A 141 30.46 -1.04 -18.95
CA ASN A 141 30.58 -1.25 -17.50
C ASN A 141 29.55 -0.48 -16.69
N ASN A 142 28.91 0.54 -17.27
CA ASN A 142 27.93 1.39 -16.62
C ASN A 142 26.51 0.85 -16.91
N LEU A 143 25.81 0.43 -15.87
CA LEU A 143 24.45 -0.09 -15.98
C LEU A 143 23.55 0.51 -14.90
N ILE A 144 22.27 0.62 -15.22
CA ILE A 144 21.20 0.94 -14.29
C ILE A 144 20.17 -0.18 -14.39
N ILE A 145 19.70 -0.66 -13.24
CA ILE A 145 18.55 -1.55 -13.15
C ILE A 145 17.49 -0.89 -12.27
N ALA A 146 16.23 -1.16 -12.61
CA ALA A 146 15.09 -0.80 -11.78
C ALA A 146 14.18 -2.01 -11.60
N GLY A 147 13.68 -2.18 -10.39
CA GLY A 147 12.79 -3.24 -9.97
C GLY A 147 12.05 -2.85 -8.70
N ASP A 148 11.43 -3.81 -8.05
CA ASP A 148 10.49 -3.55 -6.94
C ASP A 148 11.21 -3.00 -5.70
N GLY A 149 12.48 -3.36 -5.50
CA GLY A 149 13.35 -2.74 -4.47
C GLY A 149 13.89 -1.35 -4.82
N GLY A 150 13.57 -0.81 -6.00
CA GLY A 150 14.00 0.51 -6.49
C GLY A 150 15.13 0.45 -7.53
N ILE A 151 16.03 1.45 -7.50
CA ILE A 151 17.05 1.66 -8.53
C ILE A 151 18.45 1.29 -8.02
N SER A 152 19.17 0.52 -8.83
CA SER A 152 20.56 0.12 -8.57
C SER A 152 21.46 0.48 -9.75
N VAL A 153 22.69 0.89 -9.45
CA VAL A 153 23.69 1.25 -10.48
C VAL A 153 24.96 0.40 -10.35
N SER A 154 25.54 0.02 -11.48
CA SER A 154 26.83 -0.69 -11.55
C SER A 154 27.80 0.09 -12.43
N PHE A 155 29.09 0.06 -12.09
CA PHE A 155 30.18 0.69 -12.85
C PHE A 155 31.27 -0.32 -13.26
N ASP A 156 30.99 -1.61 -13.09
CA ASP A 156 31.93 -2.70 -13.31
C ASP A 156 31.28 -3.92 -13.97
N ARG A 157 30.23 -3.67 -14.76
CA ARG A 157 29.50 -4.70 -15.53
C ARG A 157 28.87 -5.76 -14.63
N THR A 158 28.00 -5.30 -13.73
CA THR A 158 27.17 -6.09 -12.81
C THR A 158 27.96 -6.93 -11.80
N ARG A 159 29.24 -6.62 -11.55
CA ARG A 159 30.02 -7.33 -10.52
C ARG A 159 29.66 -6.79 -9.15
N THR A 160 29.47 -5.48 -9.04
CA THR A 160 28.97 -4.81 -7.85
C THR A 160 27.85 -3.83 -8.21
N TRP A 161 26.99 -3.58 -7.22
CA TRP A 161 25.86 -2.68 -7.34
C TRP A 161 25.82 -1.68 -6.19
N ARG A 162 25.33 -0.48 -6.50
CA ARG A 162 24.99 0.55 -5.52
C ARG A 162 23.51 0.87 -5.62
N GLN A 163 22.74 0.46 -4.61
CA GLN A 163 21.34 0.85 -4.48
C GLN A 163 21.22 2.35 -4.18
N LEU A 164 20.35 3.05 -4.89
CA LEU A 164 19.97 4.43 -4.60
C LEU A 164 18.92 4.42 -3.48
N ARG A 165 19.24 5.05 -2.33
CA ARG A 165 18.42 5.01 -1.10
C ARG A 165 17.78 6.34 -0.75
N ASN A 166 17.75 7.28 -1.70
CA ASN A 166 17.26 8.65 -1.48
C ASN A 166 16.03 9.00 -2.32
N ILE A 167 15.29 7.98 -2.76
CA ILE A 167 14.09 8.11 -3.58
C ILE A 167 12.92 7.54 -2.78
N VAL A 168 11.83 8.31 -2.65
CA VAL A 168 10.61 7.87 -1.96
C VAL A 168 9.65 7.29 -2.98
N ILE A 169 9.66 5.96 -3.08
CA ILE A 169 8.81 5.17 -3.98
C ILE A 169 8.19 3.98 -3.24
N SER A 170 8.20 3.98 -1.91
CA SER A 170 7.58 2.92 -1.12
C SER A 170 6.08 2.88 -1.36
N GLN A 171 5.57 1.66 -1.52
CA GLN A 171 4.19 1.32 -1.81
C GLN A 171 3.58 0.62 -0.59
N PHE A 172 2.88 1.38 0.27
CA PHE A 172 2.24 0.81 1.45
C PHE A 172 0.83 0.34 1.12
N TYR A 173 0.52 -0.92 1.45
CA TYR A 173 -0.86 -1.44 1.36
C TYR A 173 -1.70 -1.06 2.58
N GLU A 174 -1.12 -1.29 3.76
CA GLU A 174 -1.81 -1.18 5.04
C GLU A 174 -0.83 -0.60 6.06
N ILE A 175 -1.33 0.27 6.92
CA ILE A 175 -0.58 0.93 7.98
C ILE A 175 -1.24 0.74 9.35
N GLY A 176 -0.46 0.96 10.39
CA GLY A 176 -0.86 0.93 11.77
C GLY A 176 0.00 1.87 12.59
N VAL A 177 -0.54 2.40 13.69
CA VAL A 177 0.19 3.27 14.60
C VAL A 177 0.17 2.71 16.00
N ASP A 178 1.19 3.04 16.79
CA ASP A 178 1.23 2.68 18.21
C ASP A 178 1.04 3.88 19.13
N MET A 179 1.12 3.63 20.44
CA MET A 179 0.92 4.65 21.46
C MET A 179 2.22 5.17 22.09
N ARG A 180 3.40 4.95 21.48
CA ARG A 180 4.67 5.53 21.98
C ARG A 180 4.67 7.06 21.86
N LYS A 181 5.65 7.71 22.49
CA LYS A 181 5.89 9.17 22.41
C LYS A 181 7.36 9.46 22.08
N PRO A 182 7.69 9.85 20.84
CA PRO A 182 6.82 9.90 19.67
C PRO A 182 6.29 8.52 19.26
N TYR A 183 5.12 8.48 18.62
CA TYR A 183 4.54 7.23 18.12
C TYR A 183 5.30 6.73 16.90
N PHE A 184 5.12 5.46 16.59
CA PHE A 184 5.61 4.89 15.34
C PHE A 184 4.45 4.56 14.41
N VAL A 185 4.74 4.68 13.12
CA VAL A 185 3.91 4.15 12.04
C VAL A 185 4.60 2.89 11.55
N CYS A 186 3.83 1.81 11.45
CA CYS A 186 4.27 0.57 10.83
C CYS A 186 3.36 0.27 9.64
N GLY A 187 3.89 -0.42 8.64
CA GLY A 187 3.08 -0.84 7.50
C GLY A 187 3.81 -1.82 6.61
N GLY A 188 3.03 -2.49 5.78
CA GLY A 188 3.49 -3.46 4.83
C GLY A 188 3.75 -2.87 3.45
N LEU A 189 4.85 -3.27 2.81
CA LEU A 189 5.25 -2.86 1.47
C LEU A 189 5.14 -4.00 0.47
N GLN A 190 4.77 -3.66 -0.77
CA GLN A 190 4.92 -4.55 -1.92
C GLN A 190 6.39 -5.00 -2.07
N ASP A 191 6.60 -6.32 -2.11
CA ASP A 191 7.86 -7.07 -2.26
C ASP A 191 8.98 -6.74 -1.25
N ASN A 192 8.78 -5.75 -0.37
CA ASN A 192 9.83 -5.18 0.46
C ASN A 192 9.54 -5.33 1.97
N GLY A 193 8.62 -6.23 2.32
CA GLY A 193 8.29 -6.61 3.69
C GLY A 193 7.60 -5.52 4.50
N SER A 194 7.52 -5.73 5.81
CA SER A 194 6.88 -4.79 6.74
C SER A 194 7.93 -3.96 7.49
N TRP A 195 7.67 -2.67 7.66
CA TRP A 195 8.60 -1.72 8.28
C TRP A 195 7.91 -0.85 9.32
N CYS A 196 8.69 -0.38 10.31
CA CYS A 196 8.24 0.58 11.31
C CYS A 196 9.22 1.76 11.40
N GLY A 197 8.68 2.98 11.58
CA GLY A 197 9.47 4.20 11.76
C GLY A 197 8.73 5.25 12.61
N PRO A 198 9.45 6.20 13.22
CA PRO A 198 8.84 7.16 14.14
C PRO A 198 8.17 8.32 13.39
N SER A 199 7.12 8.90 13.98
CA SER A 199 6.50 10.14 13.49
C SER A 199 7.39 11.38 13.64
N ARG A 200 8.43 11.28 14.48
CA ARG A 200 9.52 12.27 14.61
C ARG A 200 10.71 11.68 15.34
N THR A 201 11.89 12.29 15.20
CA THR A 201 13.07 11.94 15.99
C THR A 201 13.36 12.97 17.08
N LEU A 202 14.18 12.59 18.06
CA LEU A 202 14.72 13.48 19.09
C LEU A 202 16.03 14.16 18.66
N THR A 203 16.26 14.27 17.35
CA THR A 203 17.45 14.91 16.79
C THR A 203 17.08 16.04 15.85
N THR A 204 17.97 17.02 15.67
CA THR A 204 17.76 18.10 14.70
C THR A 204 17.89 17.65 13.23
N LEU A 205 18.24 16.38 12.98
CA LEU A 205 18.44 15.83 11.63
C LEU A 205 17.14 15.33 10.98
N GLY A 206 16.05 15.28 11.73
CA GLY A 206 14.77 14.75 11.24
C GLY A 206 14.71 13.23 11.22
N ILE A 207 13.78 12.66 10.45
CA ILE A 207 13.59 11.23 10.23
C ILE A 207 14.40 10.81 9.01
N ARG A 208 15.11 9.68 9.10
CA ARG A 208 15.96 9.12 8.02
C ARG A 208 15.72 7.63 7.87
N ASN A 209 16.24 7.05 6.79
CA ASN A 209 16.19 5.60 6.54
C ASN A 209 16.66 4.75 7.73
N ARG A 210 17.69 5.18 8.46
CA ARG A 210 18.23 4.43 9.60
C ARG A 210 17.31 4.39 10.83
N ASP A 211 16.33 5.28 10.87
CA ASP A 211 15.35 5.35 11.94
C ASP A 211 14.18 4.36 11.70
N TRP A 212 14.14 3.76 10.49
CA TRP A 212 13.22 2.69 10.12
C TRP A 212 13.87 1.31 10.31
N TYR A 213 13.07 0.33 10.73
CA TYR A 213 13.50 -1.06 10.87
C TYR A 213 12.47 -2.03 10.29
N ASN A 214 12.98 -3.09 9.67
CA ASN A 214 12.15 -4.17 9.11
C ASN A 214 11.65 -5.09 10.23
N ILE A 215 10.37 -5.45 10.17
CA ILE A 215 9.70 -6.34 11.11
C ILE A 215 9.25 -7.66 10.49
N GLY A 216 9.22 -7.78 9.17
CA GLY A 216 8.89 -9.02 8.44
C GLY A 216 9.23 -8.91 6.95
N GLY A 217 9.31 -10.05 6.26
CA GLY A 217 9.60 -10.14 4.82
C GLY A 217 8.36 -10.46 3.97
N GLY A 218 8.59 -10.84 2.71
CA GLY A 218 7.51 -11.04 1.72
C GLY A 218 6.95 -9.72 1.22
N ASP A 219 5.75 -9.74 0.64
CA ASP A 219 4.92 -8.54 0.58
C ASP A 219 4.41 -8.37 2.01
N GLY A 220 4.71 -7.22 2.60
CA GLY A 220 4.09 -6.89 3.87
C GLY A 220 2.70 -6.32 3.62
N PHE A 221 1.75 -6.62 4.50
CA PHE A 221 0.46 -5.94 4.52
C PHE A 221 0.12 -5.39 5.91
N TYR A 222 -0.92 -5.93 6.54
CA TYR A 222 -1.38 -5.50 7.84
C TYR A 222 -0.29 -5.63 8.90
N VAL A 223 -0.07 -4.52 9.62
CA VAL A 223 0.69 -4.51 10.87
C VAL A 223 -0.20 -3.93 11.97
N ARG A 224 -0.42 -4.71 13.02
CA ARG A 224 -1.21 -4.31 14.19
C ARG A 224 -0.34 -4.37 15.43
N ILE A 225 -0.15 -3.24 16.09
CA ILE A 225 0.65 -3.13 17.31
C ILE A 225 -0.29 -3.21 18.51
N ASP A 226 0.09 -3.96 19.54
CA ASP A 226 -0.71 -4.02 20.77
C ASP A 226 -0.81 -2.60 21.38
N PRO A 227 -2.03 -2.08 21.59
CA PRO A 227 -2.24 -0.70 22.05
C PRO A 227 -1.73 -0.45 23.47
N THR A 228 -1.50 -1.50 24.25
CA THR A 228 -1.01 -1.43 25.65
C THR A 228 0.45 -1.84 25.79
N ASP A 229 1.00 -2.59 24.84
CA ASP A 229 2.38 -3.07 24.85
C ASP A 229 3.00 -2.98 23.46
N SER A 230 3.63 -1.83 23.17
CA SER A 230 4.33 -1.60 21.88
C SER A 230 5.47 -2.57 21.58
N SER A 231 5.86 -3.45 22.52
CA SER A 231 6.83 -4.51 22.23
C SER A 231 6.21 -5.70 21.50
N VAL A 232 4.89 -5.84 21.48
CA VAL A 232 4.18 -6.94 20.81
C VAL A 232 3.44 -6.38 19.60
N LEU A 233 3.66 -7.02 18.44
CA LEU A 233 2.91 -6.73 17.22
C LEU A 233 2.53 -8.01 16.49
N PHE A 234 1.57 -7.86 15.59
CA PHE A 234 1.13 -8.85 14.64
C PHE A 234 1.37 -8.29 13.23
N GLY A 235 1.91 -9.11 12.35
CA GLY A 235 2.12 -8.77 10.95
C GLY A 235 1.66 -9.90 10.05
N GLU A 236 1.42 -9.60 8.78
CA GLU A 236 1.08 -10.59 7.77
C GLU A 236 1.86 -10.36 6.47
N SER A 237 2.08 -11.46 5.77
CA SER A 237 2.56 -11.50 4.40
C SER A 237 1.68 -12.44 3.58
N GLN A 238 1.84 -12.40 2.25
CA GLN A 238 0.92 -12.94 1.26
C GLN A 238 0.17 -14.21 1.67
N GLY A 239 -1.14 -14.24 1.43
CA GLY A 239 -1.94 -15.46 1.60
C GLY A 239 -2.13 -15.84 3.06
N GLY A 240 -2.26 -14.84 3.94
CA GLY A 240 -2.61 -15.03 5.34
C GLY A 240 -1.47 -15.57 6.19
N ASN A 241 -0.21 -15.37 5.78
CA ASN A 241 0.95 -15.77 6.58
C ASN A 241 1.16 -14.84 7.78
N VAL A 242 0.22 -14.91 8.72
CA VAL A 242 0.21 -14.10 9.95
C VAL A 242 1.28 -14.58 10.93
N TYR A 243 1.96 -13.63 11.56
CA TYR A 243 2.96 -13.86 12.59
C TYR A 243 2.80 -12.88 13.77
N ARG A 244 3.15 -13.34 14.97
CA ARG A 244 3.34 -12.49 16.16
C ARG A 244 4.83 -12.22 16.33
N LYS A 245 5.21 -10.99 16.65
CA LYS A 245 6.60 -10.61 16.90
C LYS A 245 6.75 -9.84 18.20
N ASN A 246 7.83 -10.14 18.94
CA ASN A 246 8.27 -9.36 20.08
C ASN A 246 9.49 -8.50 19.66
N LEU A 247 9.37 -7.19 19.75
CA LEU A 247 10.40 -6.23 19.33
C LEU A 247 11.59 -6.13 20.30
N ILE A 248 11.45 -6.58 21.54
CA ILE A 248 12.54 -6.58 22.52
C ILE A 248 13.43 -7.81 22.33
N THR A 249 12.82 -8.99 22.22
CA THR A 249 13.56 -10.26 22.08
C THR A 249 13.91 -10.59 20.63
N GLY A 250 13.19 -10.02 19.66
CA GLY A 250 13.28 -10.36 18.24
C GLY A 250 12.56 -11.67 17.87
N GLU A 251 11.90 -12.32 18.84
CA GLU A 251 11.16 -13.57 18.61
C GLU A 251 10.01 -13.34 17.63
N SER A 252 9.86 -14.25 16.66
CA SER A 252 8.79 -14.25 15.68
C SER A 252 8.15 -15.64 15.61
N GLN A 253 6.84 -15.71 15.77
CA GLN A 253 6.08 -16.96 15.73
C GLN A 253 5.03 -16.88 14.62
N ARG A 254 4.99 -17.87 13.73
CA ARG A 254 3.88 -18.02 12.77
C ARG A 254 2.62 -18.43 13.54
N ILE A 255 1.53 -17.71 13.29
CA ILE A 255 0.25 -17.90 13.99
C ILE A 255 -0.92 -18.04 13.03
N ARG A 256 -0.68 -18.23 11.71
CA ARG A 256 -1.74 -18.48 10.74
C ARG A 256 -2.64 -19.64 11.20
N PRO A 257 -3.98 -19.48 11.23
CA PRO A 257 -4.90 -20.57 11.51
C PRO A 257 -4.67 -21.74 10.55
N LEU A 258 -4.51 -22.94 11.08
CA LEU A 258 -4.40 -24.15 10.29
C LEU A 258 -5.74 -24.91 10.35
N PRO A 259 -6.13 -25.59 9.26
CA PRO A 259 -7.20 -26.58 9.34
C PRO A 259 -6.89 -27.56 10.47
N ARG A 260 -7.87 -27.86 11.34
CA ARG A 260 -7.66 -28.87 12.38
C ARG A 260 -7.32 -30.18 11.68
N ALA A 261 -6.13 -30.73 11.94
CA ALA A 261 -5.80 -32.09 11.56
C ALA A 261 -6.87 -33.02 12.13
N GLN A 262 -7.40 -33.95 11.31
CA GLN A 262 -8.34 -34.99 11.75
C GLN A 262 -7.85 -35.61 13.07
N GLY A 263 -8.63 -35.48 14.15
CA GLY A 263 -8.35 -36.27 15.35
C GLY A 263 -8.79 -35.78 16.73
N GLN A 264 -9.37 -34.58 16.90
CA GLN A 264 -9.95 -34.20 18.20
C GLN A 264 -11.22 -33.34 18.05
N GLY A 265 -12.37 -34.02 18.06
CA GLY A 265 -13.71 -33.42 18.01
C GLY A 265 -14.51 -33.86 16.78
N GLN A 266 -15.76 -34.28 16.99
CA GLN A 266 -16.64 -34.94 16.02
C GLN A 266 -16.89 -34.17 14.70
N ASP A 267 -16.84 -34.96 13.62
CA ASP A 267 -17.65 -34.93 12.40
C ASP A 267 -17.65 -33.71 11.47
N SER A 268 -16.81 -33.80 10.43
CA SER A 268 -17.25 -33.61 9.02
C SER A 268 -16.32 -34.28 7.99
N GLY A 269 -15.11 -34.73 8.35
CA GLY A 269 -14.28 -35.57 7.48
C GLY A 269 -13.63 -34.86 6.28
N GLU A 270 -13.97 -33.60 6.00
CA GLU A 270 -13.30 -32.75 5.03
C GLU A 270 -12.27 -31.83 5.73
N GLU A 271 -11.04 -31.78 5.22
CA GLU A 271 -10.15 -30.66 5.53
C GLU A 271 -10.82 -29.39 4.97
N VAL A 272 -11.25 -28.48 5.83
CA VAL A 272 -11.72 -27.16 5.39
C VAL A 272 -10.50 -26.40 4.88
N ASP A 273 -10.35 -26.35 3.56
CA ASP A 273 -9.34 -25.49 2.93
C ASP A 273 -9.86 -24.05 2.98
N PHE A 274 -9.16 -23.22 3.74
CA PHE A 274 -9.50 -21.80 3.85
C PHE A 274 -8.88 -21.05 2.67
N ALA A 275 -9.68 -20.27 1.94
CA ALA A 275 -9.15 -19.34 0.94
C ALA A 275 -8.62 -18.07 1.63
N TRP A 276 -7.43 -17.62 1.28
CA TRP A 276 -6.80 -16.45 1.92
C TRP A 276 -6.55 -15.37 0.89
N ASN A 277 -6.82 -14.10 1.25
CA ASN A 277 -6.48 -12.99 0.37
C ASN A 277 -4.95 -12.81 0.29
N TRP A 278 -4.47 -12.27 -0.81
CA TRP A 278 -3.08 -11.83 -0.93
C TRP A 278 -2.73 -10.81 0.16
N ASN A 279 -3.59 -9.81 0.37
CA ASN A 279 -3.60 -8.86 1.47
C ASN A 279 -4.65 -9.29 2.52
N THR A 280 -4.32 -10.24 3.40
CA THR A 280 -5.29 -10.80 4.35
C THR A 280 -5.63 -9.82 5.48
N PRO A 281 -6.92 -9.48 5.70
CA PRO A 281 -7.30 -8.56 6.76
C PRO A 281 -7.08 -9.17 8.15
N MET A 282 -6.56 -8.35 9.05
CA MET A 282 -6.50 -8.66 10.48
C MET A 282 -6.85 -7.45 11.34
N LEU A 283 -7.35 -7.71 12.54
CA LEU A 283 -7.53 -6.69 13.56
C LEU A 283 -7.21 -7.22 14.96
N ILE A 284 -6.82 -6.31 15.85
CA ILE A 284 -6.87 -6.51 17.30
C ILE A 284 -8.22 -5.95 17.75
N SER A 285 -8.94 -6.69 18.60
CA SER A 285 -10.26 -6.28 19.05
C SER A 285 -10.24 -4.91 19.72
N GLU A 286 -11.28 -4.13 19.46
CA GLU A 286 -11.56 -2.84 20.09
C GLU A 286 -11.88 -3.00 21.60
N HIS A 287 -12.28 -4.21 22.02
CA HIS A 287 -12.74 -4.51 23.37
C HIS A 287 -11.74 -5.34 24.19
N ASP A 288 -10.85 -6.11 23.54
CA ASP A 288 -9.82 -6.92 24.20
C ASP A 288 -8.54 -7.00 23.37
N ASN A 289 -7.44 -6.40 23.85
CA ASN A 289 -6.16 -6.38 23.15
C ASN A 289 -5.45 -7.75 23.06
N ARG A 290 -5.97 -8.79 23.70
CA ARG A 290 -5.51 -10.18 23.53
C ARG A 290 -6.25 -10.90 22.41
N LEU A 291 -7.42 -10.40 22.03
CA LEU A 291 -8.27 -10.99 21.02
C LEU A 291 -7.87 -10.44 19.65
N ILE A 292 -7.59 -11.33 18.71
CA ILE A 292 -7.26 -10.99 17.33
C ILE A 292 -8.20 -11.72 16.37
N TYR A 293 -8.55 -11.05 15.27
CA TYR A 293 -9.28 -11.64 14.15
C TYR A 293 -8.41 -11.66 12.89
N VAL A 294 -8.60 -12.68 12.06
CA VAL A 294 -7.98 -12.82 10.74
C VAL A 294 -9.01 -13.36 9.76
N GLY A 295 -9.06 -12.81 8.55
CA GLY A 295 -10.02 -13.18 7.53
C GLY A 295 -9.47 -14.18 6.52
N SER A 296 -10.22 -15.23 6.24
CA SER A 296 -10.04 -16.16 5.12
C SER A 296 -11.33 -16.19 4.30
N SER A 297 -11.80 -17.31 3.75
CA SER A 297 -13.20 -17.47 3.38
C SER A 297 -14.13 -17.41 4.61
N HIS A 298 -13.54 -17.55 5.81
CA HIS A 298 -14.19 -17.48 7.11
C HIS A 298 -13.52 -16.40 7.98
N LEU A 299 -14.25 -15.87 8.96
CA LEU A 299 -13.66 -15.08 10.03
C LEU A 299 -13.09 -16.01 11.10
N MET A 300 -11.79 -15.89 11.39
CA MET A 300 -11.11 -16.63 12.46
C MET A 300 -10.85 -15.70 13.64
N LYS A 301 -10.99 -16.19 14.87
CA LYS A 301 -10.58 -15.45 16.08
C LYS A 301 -9.64 -16.24 16.97
N SER A 302 -8.82 -15.52 17.72
CA SER A 302 -7.94 -16.04 18.75
C SER A 302 -7.98 -15.14 19.98
N ALA A 303 -8.39 -15.67 21.13
CA ALA A 303 -8.46 -14.95 22.40
C ALA A 303 -7.12 -14.93 23.19
N ASP A 304 -6.07 -15.49 22.60
CA ASP A 304 -4.78 -15.71 23.23
C ASP A 304 -3.60 -15.28 22.33
N ARG A 305 -3.81 -14.22 21.53
CA ARG A 305 -2.78 -13.60 20.69
C ARG A 305 -2.18 -14.58 19.66
N GLY A 306 -3.03 -15.36 19.03
CA GLY A 306 -2.70 -16.25 17.92
C GLY A 306 -2.18 -17.62 18.34
N VAL A 307 -2.36 -18.05 19.59
CA VAL A 307 -1.92 -19.39 20.03
C VAL A 307 -2.96 -20.45 19.67
N THR A 308 -4.24 -20.15 19.88
CA THR A 308 -5.37 -21.01 19.49
C THR A 308 -6.37 -20.24 18.64
N TRP A 309 -7.04 -20.95 17.73
CA TRP A 309 -7.96 -20.38 16.76
C TRP A 309 -9.29 -21.13 16.70
N GLU A 310 -10.36 -20.37 16.49
CA GLU A 310 -11.66 -20.89 16.12
C GLU A 310 -12.30 -20.04 15.02
N ALA A 311 -13.08 -20.68 14.14
CA ALA A 311 -13.91 -19.98 13.16
C ALA A 311 -15.13 -19.38 13.89
N VAL A 312 -15.44 -18.12 13.58
CA VAL A 312 -16.59 -17.38 14.13
C VAL A 312 -17.66 -17.10 13.09
N SER A 313 -17.39 -17.41 11.82
CA SER A 313 -18.36 -17.37 10.75
C SER A 313 -18.40 -18.70 10.01
N PRO A 314 -19.48 -19.00 9.27
CA PRO A 314 -19.44 -19.94 8.16
C PRO A 314 -18.58 -19.37 7.01
N ASP A 315 -18.54 -20.08 5.87
CA ASP A 315 -18.08 -19.48 4.63
C ASP A 315 -19.05 -18.34 4.25
N VAL A 316 -18.52 -17.12 4.16
CA VAL A 316 -19.29 -15.89 3.87
C VAL A 316 -19.06 -15.40 2.43
N THR A 317 -18.41 -16.22 1.62
CA THR A 317 -18.12 -15.95 0.21
C THR A 317 -19.24 -16.53 -0.68
N THR A 318 -19.10 -16.38 -1.99
CA THR A 318 -19.99 -17.01 -2.98
C THR A 318 -19.74 -18.52 -3.14
N GLY A 319 -18.64 -19.05 -2.58
CA GLY A 319 -18.24 -20.45 -2.72
C GLY A 319 -17.80 -20.83 -4.14
N VAL A 320 -17.51 -19.83 -4.99
CA VAL A 320 -17.07 -20.07 -6.37
C VAL A 320 -15.68 -20.70 -6.38
N ASN A 321 -15.59 -21.88 -6.97
CA ASN A 321 -14.30 -22.50 -7.25
C ASN A 321 -13.63 -21.80 -8.44
N ARG A 322 -12.48 -21.19 -8.16
CA ARG A 322 -11.66 -20.47 -9.13
C ARG A 322 -11.25 -21.32 -10.34
N ASP A 323 -10.92 -22.60 -10.12
CA ASP A 323 -10.42 -23.47 -11.18
C ASP A 323 -11.54 -23.88 -12.18
N ASP A 324 -12.81 -23.60 -11.84
CA ASP A 324 -13.97 -23.78 -12.71
C ASP A 324 -14.29 -22.54 -13.56
N LEU A 325 -13.61 -21.41 -13.32
CA LEU A 325 -13.81 -20.17 -14.08
C LEU A 325 -13.16 -20.26 -15.46
N GLU A 326 -13.92 -19.87 -16.50
CA GLU A 326 -13.37 -19.66 -17.84
C GLU A 326 -12.63 -18.32 -17.93
N ILE A 327 -11.38 -18.36 -18.39
CA ILE A 327 -10.51 -17.20 -18.53
C ILE A 327 -10.07 -17.09 -19.97
N MET A 328 -10.45 -16.00 -20.63
CA MET A 328 -10.23 -15.82 -22.08
C MET A 328 -10.76 -16.97 -22.95
N GLY A 329 -11.89 -17.57 -22.57
CA GLY A 329 -12.53 -18.67 -23.31
C GLY A 329 -11.85 -20.02 -23.13
N THR A 330 -10.97 -20.17 -22.14
CA THR A 330 -10.40 -21.46 -21.73
C THR A 330 -10.46 -21.61 -20.21
N GLN A 331 -10.71 -22.83 -19.74
CA GLN A 331 -10.51 -23.17 -18.35
C GLN A 331 -9.00 -23.30 -18.09
N VAL A 332 -8.49 -22.65 -17.03
CA VAL A 332 -7.06 -22.70 -16.69
C VAL A 332 -6.75 -24.07 -16.11
N GLN A 333 -6.00 -24.88 -16.87
CA GLN A 333 -5.57 -26.20 -16.44
C GLN A 333 -4.10 -26.14 -15.99
N ARG A 334 -3.87 -26.43 -14.71
CA ARG A 334 -2.51 -26.47 -14.14
C ARG A 334 -1.61 -27.42 -14.93
N GLY A 335 -0.39 -26.98 -15.24
CA GLY A 335 0.59 -27.75 -16.02
C GLY A 335 0.40 -27.75 -17.53
N MET A 336 -0.75 -27.30 -18.04
CA MET A 336 -0.99 -27.11 -19.48
C MET A 336 -1.09 -25.64 -19.88
N THR A 337 -1.58 -24.79 -18.99
CA THR A 337 -1.70 -23.34 -19.23
C THR A 337 -0.38 -22.65 -18.89
N LEU A 338 0.11 -21.82 -19.81
CA LEU A 338 1.29 -21.00 -19.58
C LEU A 338 1.03 -20.00 -18.46
N SER A 339 1.92 -19.99 -17.46
CA SER A 339 1.82 -19.15 -16.26
C SER A 339 0.45 -19.24 -15.56
N ALA A 340 -0.09 -20.46 -15.47
CA ALA A 340 -1.31 -20.75 -14.71
C ALA A 340 -1.18 -20.23 -13.28
N ASN A 341 -2.10 -19.34 -12.89
CA ASN A 341 -2.24 -18.85 -11.52
C ASN A 341 -1.04 -18.03 -10.99
N ASP A 342 -0.26 -17.42 -11.88
CA ASP A 342 0.75 -16.44 -11.47
C ASP A 342 0.06 -15.15 -10.99
N GLY A 343 0.46 -14.63 -9.82
CA GLY A 343 -0.13 -13.47 -9.16
C GLY A 343 -1.32 -13.77 -8.23
N ILE A 344 -2.42 -14.33 -8.74
CA ILE A 344 -3.65 -14.57 -7.97
C ILE A 344 -3.89 -16.08 -7.82
N SER A 345 -3.73 -16.58 -6.59
CA SER A 345 -3.83 -18.01 -6.26
C SER A 345 -5.16 -18.42 -5.60
N SER A 346 -5.99 -17.46 -5.21
CA SER A 346 -7.24 -17.66 -4.45
C SER A 346 -8.32 -16.66 -4.93
N TYR A 347 -9.58 -17.03 -4.76
CA TYR A 347 -10.77 -16.20 -5.03
C TYR A 347 -11.86 -16.62 -4.03
N GLY A 348 -12.72 -15.70 -3.61
CA GLY A 348 -13.71 -15.96 -2.56
C GLY A 348 -13.03 -15.96 -1.20
N ASN A 349 -12.67 -14.78 -0.71
CA ASN A 349 -11.98 -14.58 0.56
C ASN A 349 -12.23 -13.17 1.11
N LEU A 350 -12.01 -13.00 2.41
CA LEU A 350 -12.21 -11.73 3.11
C LEU A 350 -11.14 -10.70 2.72
N THR A 351 -11.59 -9.48 2.46
CA THR A 351 -10.76 -8.30 2.17
C THR A 351 -10.78 -7.27 3.30
N THR A 352 -11.82 -7.31 4.15
CA THR A 352 -11.98 -6.36 5.26
C THR A 352 -12.74 -7.01 6.41
N ILE A 353 -12.44 -6.56 7.64
CA ILE A 353 -13.12 -6.95 8.87
C ILE A 353 -13.34 -5.68 9.70
N SER A 354 -14.51 -5.53 10.30
CA SER A 354 -14.80 -4.47 11.27
C SER A 354 -15.50 -5.03 12.48
N GLU A 355 -14.93 -4.80 13.66
CA GLU A 355 -15.63 -4.93 14.93
C GLU A 355 -16.24 -3.58 15.31
N SER A 356 -17.47 -3.58 15.80
CA SER A 356 -18.10 -2.35 16.29
C SER A 356 -17.38 -1.86 17.55
N PRO A 357 -16.90 -0.62 17.58
CA PRO A 357 -16.30 -0.06 18.79
C PRO A 357 -17.30 0.15 19.93
N THR A 358 -18.60 0.16 19.63
CA THR A 358 -19.67 0.31 20.64
C THR A 358 -20.15 -1.03 21.19
N SER A 359 -19.87 -2.15 20.52
CA SER A 359 -20.44 -3.46 20.87
C SER A 359 -19.58 -4.63 20.37
N PRO A 360 -19.07 -5.51 21.26
CA PRO A 360 -18.30 -6.69 20.84
C PRO A 360 -19.15 -7.75 20.13
N ASN A 361 -20.48 -7.59 20.12
CA ASN A 361 -21.39 -8.52 19.47
C ASN A 361 -21.59 -8.21 17.99
N VAL A 362 -21.24 -7.00 17.55
CA VAL A 362 -21.49 -6.52 16.20
C VAL A 362 -20.19 -6.59 15.38
N LEU A 363 -20.18 -7.45 14.37
CA LEU A 363 -19.04 -7.63 13.46
C LEU A 363 -19.53 -7.58 12.02
N TYR A 364 -18.69 -7.04 11.15
CA TYR A 364 -18.90 -7.02 9.70
C TYR A 364 -17.67 -7.54 8.97
N VAL A 365 -17.91 -8.17 7.82
CA VAL A 365 -16.87 -8.66 6.91
C VAL A 365 -17.25 -8.35 5.47
N GLY A 366 -16.24 -8.11 4.63
CA GLY A 366 -16.39 -7.92 3.19
C GLY A 366 -15.46 -8.85 2.41
N THR A 367 -15.82 -9.21 1.19
CA THR A 367 -15.09 -10.20 0.37
C THR A 367 -14.68 -9.68 -1.01
N ASP A 368 -13.70 -10.34 -1.62
CA ASP A 368 -13.23 -10.09 -2.99
C ASP A 368 -14.28 -10.45 -4.07
N ASP A 369 -15.26 -11.27 -3.71
CA ASP A 369 -16.42 -11.62 -4.54
C ASP A 369 -17.70 -10.84 -4.18
N GLY A 370 -17.56 -9.72 -3.46
CA GLY A 370 -18.59 -8.69 -3.34
C GLY A 370 -19.68 -8.91 -2.30
N ASN A 371 -19.48 -9.87 -1.39
CA ASN A 371 -20.37 -10.07 -0.26
C ASN A 371 -19.99 -9.17 0.90
N ILE A 372 -21.00 -8.54 1.51
CA ILE A 372 -20.92 -8.01 2.88
C ILE A 372 -21.76 -8.90 3.77
N HIS A 373 -21.19 -9.37 4.87
CA HIS A 373 -21.93 -10.08 5.92
C HIS A 373 -21.78 -9.39 7.26
N GLY A 374 -22.83 -9.44 8.08
CA GLY A 374 -22.82 -8.92 9.44
C GLY A 374 -23.44 -9.88 10.45
N THR A 375 -22.99 -9.76 11.70
CA THR A 375 -23.56 -10.43 12.87
C THR A 375 -23.79 -9.40 13.97
N ARG A 376 -24.75 -9.68 14.85
CA ARG A 376 -25.06 -8.86 16.04
C ARG A 376 -25.08 -9.68 17.33
N ASP A 377 -24.62 -10.92 17.27
CA ASP A 377 -24.61 -11.90 18.35
C ASP A 377 -23.27 -12.65 18.40
N ALA A 378 -22.19 -11.90 18.20
CA ALA A 378 -20.80 -12.34 18.30
C ALA A 378 -20.46 -13.53 17.39
N GLY A 379 -21.08 -13.59 16.21
CA GLY A 379 -20.84 -14.61 15.18
C GLY A 379 -21.74 -15.83 15.27
N THR A 380 -22.76 -15.83 16.13
CA THR A 380 -23.71 -16.96 16.21
C THR A 380 -24.58 -17.03 14.96
N ASN A 381 -25.06 -15.89 14.46
CA ASN A 381 -25.83 -15.76 13.23
C ASN A 381 -25.22 -14.69 12.32
N TRP A 382 -25.11 -15.00 11.03
CA TRP A 382 -24.60 -14.10 10.00
C TRP A 382 -25.68 -13.82 8.94
N VAL A 383 -25.79 -12.56 8.53
CA VAL A 383 -26.74 -12.09 7.53
C VAL A 383 -25.98 -11.45 6.38
N MET A 384 -26.36 -11.74 5.14
CA MET A 384 -25.85 -11.08 3.95
C MET A 384 -26.48 -9.70 3.79
N LEU A 385 -25.67 -8.67 3.62
CA LEU A 385 -26.05 -7.25 3.65
C LEU A 385 -25.84 -6.54 2.31
N SER A 386 -25.22 -7.18 1.31
CA SER A 386 -24.93 -6.59 -0.01
C SER A 386 -25.97 -6.92 -1.09
N GLY A 387 -27.15 -7.44 -0.71
CA GLY A 387 -28.17 -7.89 -1.67
C GLY A 387 -28.92 -6.77 -2.41
N ASP A 388 -29.02 -5.57 -1.83
CA ASP A 388 -29.72 -4.42 -2.41
C ASP A 388 -28.94 -3.12 -2.13
N MET A 389 -28.02 -2.79 -3.04
CA MET A 389 -27.17 -1.59 -2.96
C MET A 389 -27.40 -0.71 -4.21
N PRO A 390 -27.97 0.49 -4.05
CA PRO A 390 -28.33 1.34 -5.19
C PRO A 390 -27.13 1.72 -6.06
N GLY A 391 -27.16 1.33 -7.34
CA GLY A 391 -26.15 1.74 -8.33
C GLY A 391 -24.86 0.92 -8.34
N LEU A 392 -24.67 -0.01 -7.39
CA LEU A 392 -23.55 -0.95 -7.40
C LEU A 392 -23.58 -1.77 -8.69
N ALA A 393 -22.45 -1.90 -9.36
CA ALA A 393 -22.33 -2.78 -10.51
C ALA A 393 -22.62 -4.23 -10.11
N ALA A 394 -22.92 -5.07 -11.12
CA ALA A 394 -23.25 -6.49 -11.04
C ALA A 394 -22.48 -7.26 -9.94
N PRO A 395 -22.99 -8.42 -9.46
CA PRO A 395 -22.34 -9.19 -8.39
C PRO A 395 -20.84 -9.39 -8.65
N ASN A 396 -20.07 -9.49 -7.56
CA ASN A 396 -18.61 -9.64 -7.51
C ASN A 396 -17.75 -8.35 -7.49
N THR A 397 -18.32 -7.15 -7.40
CA THR A 397 -17.53 -5.92 -7.16
C THR A 397 -16.79 -6.04 -5.81
N VAL A 398 -15.47 -5.85 -5.78
CA VAL A 398 -14.63 -6.13 -4.60
C VAL A 398 -15.03 -5.20 -3.45
N VAL A 399 -15.29 -5.73 -2.26
CA VAL A 399 -15.47 -4.90 -1.07
C VAL A 399 -14.10 -4.42 -0.61
N THR A 400 -13.85 -3.11 -0.56
CA THR A 400 -12.55 -2.59 -0.10
C THR A 400 -12.54 -2.31 1.39
N ARG A 401 -13.62 -1.75 1.93
CA ARG A 401 -13.82 -1.54 3.37
C ARG A 401 -15.26 -1.73 3.80
N VAL A 402 -15.40 -2.20 5.04
CA VAL A 402 -16.61 -2.07 5.85
C VAL A 402 -16.17 -1.51 7.18
N VAL A 403 -16.84 -0.46 7.68
CA VAL A 403 -16.44 0.26 8.90
C VAL A 403 -17.65 0.54 9.77
N ALA A 404 -17.73 -0.11 10.94
CA ALA A 404 -18.73 0.18 11.95
C ALA A 404 -18.45 1.53 12.63
N SER A 405 -19.50 2.32 12.87
CA SER A 405 -19.39 3.62 13.50
C SER A 405 -19.07 3.51 14.99
N ARG A 406 -18.28 4.46 15.50
CA ARG A 406 -18.02 4.67 16.94
C ARG A 406 -19.14 5.38 17.68
N PHE A 407 -20.07 6.00 16.96
CA PHE A 407 -21.07 6.90 17.54
C PHE A 407 -22.48 6.36 17.46
N ASN A 408 -22.75 5.48 16.50
CA ASN A 408 -24.04 4.82 16.34
C ASN A 408 -23.83 3.33 16.07
N GLU A 409 -24.30 2.47 16.97
CA GLU A 409 -24.14 1.01 16.85
C GLU A 409 -24.76 0.44 15.56
N GLY A 410 -25.84 1.05 15.06
CA GLY A 410 -26.48 0.68 13.80
C GLY A 410 -25.80 1.27 12.55
N ARG A 411 -24.86 2.20 12.71
CA ARG A 411 -24.22 2.84 11.55
C ARG A 411 -23.02 2.04 11.06
N VAL A 412 -22.99 1.81 9.75
CA VAL A 412 -21.88 1.15 9.05
C VAL A 412 -21.66 1.83 7.70
N TYR A 413 -20.40 1.96 7.31
CA TYR A 413 -20.01 2.44 5.99
C TYR A 413 -19.42 1.29 5.17
N ALA A 414 -19.59 1.32 3.85
CA ALA A 414 -19.01 0.35 2.94
C ALA A 414 -18.45 1.01 1.68
N THR A 415 -17.32 0.51 1.19
CA THR A 415 -16.71 0.94 -0.07
C THR A 415 -16.38 -0.24 -0.96
N PHE A 416 -16.38 0.00 -2.27
CA PHE A 416 -16.12 -1.03 -3.28
C PHE A 416 -15.18 -0.55 -4.38
N ASP A 417 -14.57 -1.53 -5.04
CA ASP A 417 -13.67 -1.33 -6.15
C ASP A 417 -14.06 -2.21 -7.36
N GLY A 418 -14.30 -1.53 -8.48
CA GLY A 418 -14.69 -2.12 -9.76
C GLY A 418 -13.59 -2.16 -10.81
N HIS A 419 -12.37 -1.68 -10.52
CA HIS A 419 -11.34 -1.44 -11.55
C HIS A 419 -10.96 -2.72 -12.30
N GLU A 420 -11.02 -3.88 -11.63
CA GLU A 420 -10.73 -5.19 -12.24
C GLU A 420 -11.73 -5.60 -13.34
N ARG A 421 -12.80 -4.81 -13.52
CA ARG A 421 -13.85 -4.99 -14.52
C ARG A 421 -14.04 -3.78 -15.42
N ASP A 422 -13.04 -2.90 -15.50
CA ASP A 422 -13.10 -1.64 -16.25
C ASP A 422 -14.21 -0.69 -15.73
N ASP A 423 -14.54 -0.73 -14.44
CA ASP A 423 -15.49 0.18 -13.78
C ASP A 423 -14.78 1.03 -12.73
N TYR A 424 -14.61 2.32 -13.02
CA TYR A 424 -13.86 3.25 -12.18
C TYR A 424 -14.75 4.16 -11.32
N ARG A 425 -16.06 3.87 -11.25
CA ARG A 425 -17.00 4.69 -10.48
C ARG A 425 -16.73 4.59 -8.98
N PRO A 426 -16.90 5.68 -8.21
CA PRO A 426 -16.79 5.64 -6.77
C PRO A 426 -18.00 4.94 -6.16
N TYR A 427 -17.75 3.92 -5.35
CA TYR A 427 -18.78 3.21 -4.60
C TYR A 427 -18.57 3.41 -3.11
N VAL A 428 -19.42 4.25 -2.50
CA VAL A 428 -19.38 4.60 -1.08
C VAL A 428 -20.80 4.61 -0.56
N TYR A 429 -21.06 3.86 0.50
CA TYR A 429 -22.39 3.72 1.09
C TYR A 429 -22.36 3.95 2.60
N ARG A 430 -23.47 4.46 3.10
CA ARG A 430 -23.80 4.56 4.52
C ARG A 430 -25.06 3.75 4.79
N SER A 431 -25.11 3.10 5.94
CA SER A 431 -26.31 2.53 6.53
C SER A 431 -26.40 2.98 7.98
N ASP A 432 -27.61 3.22 8.48
CA ASP A 432 -27.90 3.55 9.89
C ASP A 432 -28.71 2.45 10.59
N ASP A 433 -28.92 1.30 9.93
CA ASP A 433 -29.79 0.22 10.40
C ASP A 433 -29.11 -1.16 10.37
N TYR A 434 -27.81 -1.20 10.66
CA TYR A 434 -26.95 -2.39 10.67
C TYR A 434 -26.65 -2.97 9.28
N GLY A 435 -26.72 -2.15 8.23
CA GLY A 435 -26.49 -2.58 6.84
C GLY A 435 -27.71 -3.24 6.19
N ASN A 436 -28.91 -3.07 6.76
CA ASN A 436 -30.13 -3.60 6.15
C ASN A 436 -30.58 -2.73 4.96
N THR A 437 -30.33 -1.43 5.02
CA THR A 437 -30.53 -0.49 3.92
C THR A 437 -29.29 0.37 3.71
N TRP A 438 -29.00 0.69 2.45
CA TRP A 438 -27.80 1.43 2.05
C TRP A 438 -28.14 2.67 1.24
N GLU A 439 -27.53 3.78 1.60
CA GLU A 439 -27.60 5.06 0.93
C GLU A 439 -26.24 5.39 0.29
N PRO A 440 -26.18 5.72 -1.02
CA PRO A 440 -24.94 6.14 -1.65
C PRO A 440 -24.55 7.55 -1.18
N ILE A 441 -23.29 7.71 -0.76
CA ILE A 441 -22.71 8.96 -0.25
C ILE A 441 -21.51 9.39 -1.09
N VAL A 442 -21.78 9.73 -2.35
CA VAL A 442 -20.75 9.96 -3.39
C VAL A 442 -20.69 11.41 -3.91
N SER A 443 -21.55 12.29 -3.40
CA SER A 443 -21.62 13.69 -3.84
C SER A 443 -20.27 14.40 -3.65
N GLY A 444 -19.72 15.01 -4.69
CA GLY A 444 -18.41 15.68 -4.65
C GLY A 444 -17.20 14.77 -4.95
N LEU A 445 -17.40 13.45 -5.08
CA LEU A 445 -16.36 12.54 -5.57
C LEU A 445 -16.31 12.54 -7.11
N PRO A 446 -15.13 12.31 -7.72
CA PRO A 446 -15.00 12.14 -9.16
C PRO A 446 -15.60 10.80 -9.62
N ASP A 447 -16.26 10.79 -10.78
CA ASP A 447 -16.92 9.59 -11.35
C ASP A 447 -15.93 8.53 -11.90
N ASP A 448 -14.63 8.80 -11.86
CA ASP A 448 -13.56 7.98 -12.47
C ASP A 448 -12.40 7.66 -11.50
N ALA A 449 -12.67 7.62 -10.19
CA ALA A 449 -11.71 7.11 -9.20
C ALA A 449 -12.36 6.09 -8.24
N THR A 450 -11.81 4.88 -8.23
CA THR A 450 -12.22 3.80 -7.32
C THR A 450 -11.80 4.07 -5.88
N VAL A 451 -12.50 3.47 -4.92
CA VAL A 451 -12.34 3.81 -3.50
C VAL A 451 -11.60 2.70 -2.77
N ASN A 452 -10.47 3.05 -2.16
CA ASN A 452 -9.60 2.10 -1.48
C ASN A 452 -9.93 2.02 0.02
N ILE A 453 -10.27 3.16 0.63
CA ILE A 453 -10.57 3.23 2.06
C ILE A 453 -11.53 4.36 2.44
N ILE A 454 -12.34 4.11 3.49
CA ILE A 454 -13.06 5.13 4.26
C ILE A 454 -12.74 4.98 5.75
N VAL A 455 -12.63 6.10 6.49
CA VAL A 455 -12.49 6.11 7.95
C VAL A 455 -13.38 7.19 8.58
N GLU A 456 -14.02 6.84 9.70
CA GLU A 456 -14.75 7.78 10.55
C GLU A 456 -13.81 8.42 11.59
N HIS A 457 -13.88 9.72 11.83
CA HIS A 457 -13.04 10.37 12.83
C HIS A 457 -13.36 9.89 14.25
N PRO A 458 -12.38 9.58 15.12
CA PRO A 458 -12.64 8.96 16.43
C PRO A 458 -13.34 9.87 17.46
N ARG A 459 -13.45 11.18 17.20
CA ARG A 459 -14.05 12.16 18.12
C ARG A 459 -15.14 13.04 17.51
N ASN A 460 -15.39 12.91 16.21
CA ASN A 460 -16.43 13.67 15.52
C ASN A 460 -17.13 12.75 14.51
N GLU A 461 -18.42 12.51 14.74
CA GLU A 461 -19.20 11.58 13.94
C GLU A 461 -19.52 12.08 12.51
N ASN A 462 -19.37 13.38 12.25
CA ASN A 462 -19.61 13.96 10.93
C ASN A 462 -18.34 14.01 10.06
N LEU A 463 -17.16 13.89 10.67
CA LEU A 463 -15.90 13.99 9.95
C LEU A 463 -15.48 12.61 9.42
N LEU A 464 -15.46 12.46 8.09
CA LEU A 464 -15.01 11.26 7.40
C LEU A 464 -13.82 11.59 6.49
N PHE A 465 -12.93 10.62 6.31
CA PHE A 465 -11.87 10.67 5.31
C PHE A 465 -11.98 9.48 4.38
N LEU A 466 -11.67 9.71 3.10
CA LEU A 466 -11.71 8.70 2.05
C LEU A 466 -10.41 8.76 1.24
N GLY A 467 -9.79 7.59 1.01
CA GLY A 467 -8.64 7.41 0.14
C GLY A 467 -9.04 6.75 -1.16
N ASN A 468 -8.51 7.25 -2.28
CA ASN A 468 -8.74 6.71 -3.62
C ASN A 468 -7.47 6.78 -4.47
N GLU A 469 -7.59 6.39 -5.75
CA GLU A 469 -6.50 6.37 -6.74
C GLU A 469 -5.83 7.73 -6.99
N ILE A 470 -6.43 8.84 -6.56
CA ILE A 470 -5.95 10.19 -6.86
C ILE A 470 -5.64 11.05 -5.63
N GLY A 471 -5.94 10.59 -4.41
CA GLY A 471 -5.61 11.30 -3.18
C GLY A 471 -6.59 11.04 -2.03
N VAL A 472 -6.82 12.08 -1.22
CA VAL A 472 -7.68 12.04 -0.03
C VAL A 472 -8.84 13.02 -0.17
N PHE A 473 -10.03 12.56 0.18
CA PHE A 473 -11.25 13.36 0.27
C PHE A 473 -11.71 13.43 1.73
N VAL A 474 -12.32 14.54 2.10
CA VAL A 474 -12.84 14.79 3.43
C VAL A 474 -14.30 15.21 3.34
N SER A 475 -15.12 14.69 4.24
CA SER A 475 -16.49 15.12 4.46
C SER A 475 -16.63 15.61 5.89
N ILE A 476 -17.32 16.74 6.08
CA ILE A 476 -17.61 17.32 7.40
C ILE A 476 -19.10 17.19 7.77
N ASP A 477 -19.85 16.48 6.93
CA ASP A 477 -21.30 16.30 6.93
C ASP A 477 -21.67 14.82 6.77
N ARG A 478 -20.78 13.91 7.21
CA ARG A 478 -21.05 12.46 7.29
C ARG A 478 -21.33 11.79 5.94
N GLY A 479 -20.62 12.22 4.92
CA GLY A 479 -20.66 11.69 3.56
C GLY A 479 -21.70 12.35 2.67
N ASP A 480 -22.49 13.31 3.17
CA ASP A 480 -23.47 14.01 2.35
C ASP A 480 -22.77 14.80 1.22
N SER A 481 -21.56 15.32 1.46
CA SER A 481 -20.67 15.86 0.43
C SER A 481 -19.18 15.65 0.74
N TRP A 482 -18.36 15.55 -0.31
CA TRP A 482 -16.92 15.34 -0.22
C TRP A 482 -16.14 16.47 -0.87
N ALA A 483 -15.07 16.91 -0.21
CA ALA A 483 -14.09 17.85 -0.74
C ALA A 483 -12.71 17.21 -0.87
N HIS A 484 -11.99 17.49 -1.96
CA HIS A 484 -10.62 16.99 -2.13
C HIS A 484 -9.67 17.74 -1.18
N LEU A 485 -9.04 17.00 -0.26
CA LEU A 485 -8.05 17.52 0.68
C LEU A 485 -6.70 17.75 -0.02
N LYS A 486 -6.56 18.93 -0.65
CA LYS A 486 -5.32 19.34 -1.33
C LYS A 486 -4.40 20.10 -0.36
N ASN A 487 -3.42 19.42 0.19
CA ASN A 487 -2.37 20.05 0.99
C ASN A 487 -1.02 19.43 0.63
N ASN A 488 -0.41 19.88 -0.47
CA ASN A 488 0.87 19.45 -1.06
C ASN A 488 1.09 17.94 -1.29
N LEU A 489 0.10 17.10 -0.99
CA LEU A 489 0.02 15.71 -1.43
C LEU A 489 -0.07 15.68 -2.97
N PRO A 490 0.85 15.02 -3.70
CA PRO A 490 0.70 14.82 -5.14
C PRO A 490 -0.45 13.86 -5.42
N THR A 491 -0.95 13.84 -6.66
CA THR A 491 -1.84 12.75 -7.12
C THR A 491 -1.13 11.41 -6.93
N VAL A 492 -1.67 10.59 -6.04
CA VAL A 492 -1.14 9.27 -5.67
C VAL A 492 -2.27 8.44 -5.08
N PRO A 493 -2.31 7.12 -5.33
CA PRO A 493 -3.21 6.23 -4.62
C PRO A 493 -2.97 6.24 -3.11
N VAL A 494 -4.05 6.28 -2.35
CA VAL A 494 -4.05 6.20 -0.88
C VAL A 494 -4.80 4.94 -0.47
N ASP A 495 -4.05 3.90 -0.15
CA ASP A 495 -4.59 2.56 0.12
C ASP A 495 -5.08 2.42 1.58
N ASP A 496 -4.45 3.15 2.51
CA ASP A 496 -4.84 3.09 3.92
C ASP A 496 -4.67 4.44 4.64
N ILE A 497 -5.50 4.66 5.65
CA ILE A 497 -5.62 5.88 6.43
C ILE A 497 -5.82 5.50 7.89
N VAL A 498 -5.00 6.06 8.77
CA VAL A 498 -5.15 5.91 10.22
C VAL A 498 -5.15 7.27 10.88
N ILE A 499 -6.14 7.54 11.73
CA ILE A 499 -6.17 8.73 12.59
C ILE A 499 -5.58 8.34 13.94
N HIS A 500 -4.45 8.92 14.32
CA HIS A 500 -3.85 8.61 15.62
C HIS A 500 -4.77 9.14 16.74
N PRO A 501 -5.35 8.28 17.60
CA PRO A 501 -6.45 8.68 18.49
C PRO A 501 -6.04 9.71 19.56
N ARG A 502 -4.77 9.67 19.99
CA ARG A 502 -4.21 10.64 20.94
C ARG A 502 -3.69 11.93 20.34
N GLU A 503 -2.87 11.84 19.28
CA GLU A 503 -2.19 13.01 18.71
C GLU A 503 -3.09 13.78 17.74
N ASN A 504 -4.18 13.17 17.27
CA ASN A 504 -5.08 13.71 16.26
C ASN A 504 -4.33 14.04 14.95
N ASP A 505 -3.43 13.14 14.54
CA ASP A 505 -2.73 13.25 13.27
C ASP A 505 -3.40 12.32 12.25
N LEU A 506 -3.57 12.78 11.02
CA LEU A 506 -4.03 11.95 9.90
C LEU A 506 -2.81 11.34 9.20
N VAL A 507 -2.69 10.03 9.26
CA VAL A 507 -1.58 9.25 8.70
C VAL A 507 -2.07 8.52 7.46
N LEU A 508 -1.35 8.65 6.34
CA LEU A 508 -1.69 8.06 5.05
C LEU A 508 -0.62 7.05 4.63
N GLY A 509 -1.05 5.85 4.25
CA GLY A 509 -0.27 4.88 3.50
C GLY A 509 -0.54 5.09 2.01
N THR A 510 0.50 5.46 1.24
CA THR A 510 0.35 5.70 -0.20
C THR A 510 1.03 4.62 -1.02
N HIS A 511 0.48 4.34 -2.19
CA HIS A 511 1.06 3.39 -3.14
C HIS A 511 2.10 4.08 -4.05
N GLY A 512 3.28 4.39 -3.50
CA GLY A 512 4.42 4.92 -4.27
C GLY A 512 4.92 6.30 -3.85
N ARG A 513 4.41 6.86 -2.74
CA ARG A 513 4.92 8.11 -2.12
C ARG A 513 5.17 7.97 -0.63
N GLY A 514 5.28 6.74 -0.12
CA GLY A 514 5.56 6.45 1.28
C GLY A 514 4.44 6.85 2.23
N ILE A 515 4.82 7.20 3.46
CA ILE A 515 3.88 7.62 4.50
C ILE A 515 3.82 9.15 4.57
N TRP A 516 2.60 9.67 4.67
CA TRP A 516 2.34 11.08 4.91
C TRP A 516 1.65 11.27 6.26
N ILE A 517 2.01 12.33 6.98
CA ILE A 517 1.39 12.69 8.25
C ILE A 517 0.95 14.14 8.15
N LEU A 518 -0.35 14.38 8.19
CA LEU A 518 -0.90 15.70 8.45
C LEU A 518 -1.02 15.86 9.96
N ASP A 519 -0.05 16.58 10.52
CA ASP A 519 -0.01 16.89 11.96
C ASP A 519 -1.25 17.70 12.37
N ASP A 520 -1.92 17.29 13.45
CA ASP A 520 -2.99 18.03 14.12
C ASP A 520 -4.18 18.42 13.22
N ILE A 521 -5.09 17.48 13.00
CA ILE A 521 -6.34 17.70 12.25
C ILE A 521 -7.45 18.35 13.09
N THR A 522 -7.15 18.91 14.26
CA THR A 522 -8.14 19.61 15.09
C THR A 522 -8.94 20.67 14.32
N PRO A 523 -8.37 21.44 13.37
CA PRO A 523 -9.18 22.34 12.54
C PRO A 523 -10.23 21.63 11.70
N LEU A 524 -9.94 20.45 11.15
CA LEU A 524 -10.92 19.65 10.41
C LEU A 524 -11.95 19.00 11.35
N GLU A 525 -11.55 18.64 12.56
CA GLU A 525 -12.45 18.12 13.60
C GLU A 525 -13.46 19.17 14.08
N GLU A 526 -13.06 20.44 14.15
CA GLU A 526 -13.88 21.53 14.68
C GLU A 526 -14.59 22.35 13.59
N ILE A 527 -14.19 22.23 12.32
CA ILE A 527 -14.87 22.94 11.23
C ILE A 527 -16.30 22.40 11.07
N SER A 528 -17.23 23.32 10.82
CA SER A 528 -18.63 23.04 10.54
C SER A 528 -19.20 24.15 9.67
N GLU A 529 -20.42 23.98 9.15
CA GLU A 529 -21.14 25.07 8.46
C GLU A 529 -21.28 26.32 9.35
N ASP A 530 -21.52 26.16 10.65
CA ASP A 530 -21.58 27.27 11.60
C ASP A 530 -20.26 28.04 11.66
N VAL A 531 -19.12 27.33 11.71
CA VAL A 531 -17.79 27.95 11.70
C VAL A 531 -17.52 28.67 10.38
N LEU A 532 -17.84 28.04 9.25
CA LEU A 532 -17.70 28.64 7.91
C LEU A 532 -18.59 29.88 7.72
N ASN A 533 -19.67 30.00 8.48
CA ASN A 533 -20.55 31.17 8.46
C ASN A 533 -20.06 32.34 9.35
N THR A 534 -19.07 32.13 10.22
CA THR A 534 -18.45 33.20 11.03
C THR A 534 -17.46 34.05 10.22
N ASP A 535 -17.21 35.29 10.64
CA ASP A 535 -16.16 36.12 10.02
C ASP A 535 -14.74 35.62 10.36
N ALA A 536 -14.57 35.08 11.57
CA ALA A 536 -13.32 34.54 12.07
C ALA A 536 -13.57 33.50 13.16
N HIS A 537 -12.72 32.47 13.21
CA HIS A 537 -12.75 31.44 14.24
C HIS A 537 -11.33 31.05 14.65
N ILE A 538 -11.08 30.82 15.94
CA ILE A 538 -9.83 30.28 16.44
C ILE A 538 -10.11 28.86 16.91
N PHE A 539 -9.42 27.89 16.31
CA PHE A 539 -9.55 26.48 16.67
C PHE A 539 -8.80 26.19 17.97
N SER A 540 -9.19 25.11 18.64
CA SER A 540 -8.47 24.62 19.82
C SER A 540 -7.03 24.27 19.47
N ALA A 541 -6.10 24.70 20.31
CA ALA A 541 -4.70 24.35 20.16
C ALA A 541 -4.40 23.00 20.85
N ARG A 542 -3.76 22.07 20.14
CA ARG A 542 -3.32 20.81 20.77
C ARG A 542 -2.30 21.08 21.87
N ARG A 543 -2.37 20.29 22.95
CA ARG A 543 -1.34 20.29 24.00
C ARG A 543 0.00 19.86 23.39
N THR A 544 0.90 20.81 23.21
CA THR A 544 2.17 20.55 22.51
C THR A 544 3.30 20.29 23.51
N PRO A 545 3.88 19.08 23.56
CA PRO A 545 5.05 18.81 24.40
C PRO A 545 6.28 19.54 23.86
N MET A 546 7.06 20.12 24.77
CA MET A 546 8.38 20.66 24.44
C MET A 546 9.41 19.54 24.42
N TRP A 547 9.90 19.19 23.24
CA TRP A 547 10.92 18.15 23.06
C TRP A 547 12.33 18.69 23.31
N ARG A 548 13.12 17.98 24.12
CA ARG A 548 14.57 18.19 24.18
C ARG A 548 15.22 17.45 23.02
N VAL A 549 15.63 18.20 22.00
CA VAL A 549 16.29 17.65 20.81
C VAL A 549 17.80 17.70 20.93
N THR A 550 18.47 16.65 20.47
CA THR A 550 19.93 16.55 20.43
C THR A 550 20.45 17.01 19.07
N ARG A 551 21.50 17.84 19.07
CA ARG A 551 22.22 18.22 17.86
C ARG A 551 23.32 17.21 17.59
N TRP A 552 23.25 16.56 16.43
CA TRP A 552 24.25 15.61 15.96
C TRP A 552 24.98 16.18 14.74
N GLN A 553 26.27 15.89 14.63
CA GLN A 553 27.06 16.14 13.43
C GLN A 553 26.98 14.91 12.51
N GLU A 554 26.78 15.11 11.20
CA GLU A 554 26.69 14.03 10.22
C GLU A 554 27.27 14.44 8.85
N TRP A 555 27.91 13.50 8.15
CA TRP A 555 28.44 13.64 6.78
C TRP A 555 28.06 12.44 5.91
N SER A 556 26.78 12.34 5.53
CA SER A 556 26.27 11.23 4.74
C SER A 556 25.54 11.75 3.49
N PRO A 557 26.26 12.12 2.41
CA PRO A 557 25.60 12.52 1.16
C PRO A 557 24.79 11.34 0.59
N GLY A 558 23.61 11.63 0.03
CA GLY A 558 22.76 10.61 -0.58
C GLY A 558 21.91 9.78 0.39
N THR A 559 21.73 10.23 1.63
CA THR A 559 20.73 9.67 2.55
C THR A 559 19.40 10.41 2.39
N TRP A 560 18.30 9.66 2.37
CA TRP A 560 16.98 10.26 2.50
C TRP A 560 16.78 10.84 3.91
N ARG A 561 16.12 11.99 3.98
CA ARG A 561 15.71 12.63 5.24
C ARG A 561 14.48 13.49 5.04
N VAL A 562 13.65 13.57 6.08
CA VAL A 562 12.55 14.54 6.19
C VAL A 562 12.64 15.26 7.54
N SER A 563 12.25 16.54 7.58
CA SER A 563 12.28 17.32 8.81
C SER A 563 11.28 16.80 9.84
N ASN A 564 11.61 16.98 11.13
CA ASN A 564 10.62 16.80 12.19
C ASN A 564 9.48 17.84 12.07
N PRO A 565 8.29 17.56 12.65
CA PRO A 565 7.26 18.56 12.82
C PRO A 565 7.81 19.82 13.49
N ALA A 566 7.33 20.98 13.04
CA ALA A 566 7.79 22.27 13.56
C ALA A 566 7.63 22.33 15.09
N PRO A 567 8.60 22.93 15.81
CA PRO A 567 8.53 23.02 17.26
C PRO A 567 7.50 24.08 17.70
N GLY A 568 6.97 23.90 18.92
CA GLY A 568 6.08 24.87 19.56
C GLY A 568 4.60 24.61 19.30
N ALA A 569 3.75 25.21 20.13
CA ALA A 569 2.31 25.15 19.96
C ALA A 569 1.89 25.93 18.72
N ARG A 570 0.97 25.37 17.93
CA ARG A 570 0.37 26.02 16.77
C ARG A 570 -0.99 26.58 17.15
N ILE A 571 -1.29 27.76 16.64
CA ILE A 571 -2.62 28.37 16.72
C ILE A 571 -3.17 28.32 15.31
N HIS A 572 -4.30 27.62 15.17
CA HIS A 572 -5.02 27.52 13.91
C HIS A 572 -6.23 28.46 13.97
N TYR A 573 -6.56 29.06 12.83
CA TYR A 573 -7.70 29.96 12.73
C TYR A 573 -8.31 29.89 11.33
N TYR A 574 -9.57 30.29 11.23
CA TYR A 574 -10.31 30.52 9.99
C TYR A 574 -10.65 32.01 9.88
N LEU A 575 -10.57 32.56 8.67
CA LEU A 575 -11.05 33.88 8.31
C LEU A 575 -11.89 33.74 7.05
N LYS A 576 -13.09 34.31 7.03
CA LYS A 576 -13.99 34.25 5.88
C LYS A 576 -13.48 35.04 4.68
N GLU A 577 -12.86 36.18 4.95
CA GLU A 577 -12.21 37.02 3.95
C GLU A 577 -10.69 37.09 4.22
N ASP A 578 -9.90 37.21 3.14
CA ASP A 578 -8.45 37.41 3.23
C ASP A 578 -8.14 38.78 3.87
N ALA A 579 -8.15 38.84 5.21
CA ALA A 579 -7.80 40.02 5.98
C ALA A 579 -6.30 40.02 6.34
N PRO A 580 -5.56 41.12 6.13
CA PRO A 580 -4.18 41.22 6.59
C PRO A 580 -4.17 41.20 8.13
N LEU A 581 -3.69 40.10 8.71
CA LEU A 581 -3.54 40.01 10.15
C LEU A 581 -2.45 40.99 10.63
N PRO A 582 -2.74 41.85 11.62
CA PRO A 582 -1.68 42.56 12.32
C PRO A 582 -0.73 41.54 12.98
N SER A 583 0.57 41.86 13.06
CA SER A 583 1.55 40.97 13.68
C SER A 583 1.07 40.51 15.06
N PRO A 584 1.03 39.20 15.35
CA PRO A 584 0.45 38.70 16.59
C PRO A 584 1.22 39.24 17.79
N THR A 585 0.52 39.94 18.69
CA THR A 585 1.04 40.28 20.02
C THR A 585 0.84 39.08 20.93
N VAL A 586 1.88 38.27 21.12
CA VAL A 586 1.86 37.14 22.07
C VAL A 586 2.12 37.68 23.48
N ASP A 587 1.07 37.80 24.29
CA ASP A 587 1.18 38.15 25.71
C ASP A 587 1.27 36.85 26.53
N ALA A 588 2.48 36.29 26.63
CA ALA A 588 2.72 35.04 27.35
C ALA A 588 2.56 35.24 28.86
N ARG A 589 1.36 34.99 29.39
CA ARG A 589 1.15 34.89 30.84
C ARG A 589 1.57 33.51 31.30
N ARG A 590 2.58 33.45 32.18
CA ARG A 590 2.81 32.25 32.98
C ARG A 590 1.79 32.27 34.14
N ASP A 591 1.04 31.19 34.28
CA ASP A 591 0.20 30.94 35.45
C ASP A 591 1.05 30.38 36.61
N ASP A 592 2.05 31.16 37.02
CA ASP A 592 2.80 30.97 38.26
C ASP A 592 2.58 32.18 39.18
N GLY A 593 1.31 32.50 39.46
CA GLY A 593 0.89 33.19 40.68
C GLY A 593 1.66 34.46 41.09
N GLY A 594 2.21 35.22 40.14
CA GLY A 594 3.11 36.33 40.46
C GLY A 594 3.17 37.39 39.37
N GLY A 595 2.53 38.53 39.63
CA GLY A 595 2.94 39.86 39.17
C GLY A 595 3.12 40.13 37.66
N ARG A 596 2.20 40.93 37.10
CA ARG A 596 2.40 41.65 35.82
C ARG A 596 3.77 42.35 35.80
N SER A 597 4.59 42.09 34.78
CA SER A 597 5.58 43.06 34.33
C SER A 597 5.46 43.26 32.81
N GLY A 598 4.91 44.41 32.43
CA GLY A 598 5.11 44.97 31.09
C GLY A 598 6.47 45.66 31.07
N GLY A 599 7.27 45.41 30.04
CA GLY A 599 8.59 46.00 29.88
C GLY A 599 8.87 46.44 28.45
N ARG A 600 8.81 47.75 28.20
CA ARG A 600 9.47 48.41 27.07
C ARG A 600 10.98 48.36 27.26
N GLY A 601 11.72 48.24 26.15
CA GLY A 601 13.17 47.99 26.13
C GLY A 601 14.06 49.10 26.69
N GLY A 602 15.28 48.69 27.07
CA GLY A 602 16.41 49.58 27.33
C GLY A 602 17.55 48.93 28.13
N GLY A 603 18.78 48.93 27.56
CA GLY A 603 20.02 49.21 28.30
C GLY A 603 20.78 48.09 29.05
N ARG A 604 21.84 47.58 28.41
CA ARG A 604 23.14 47.01 28.90
C ARG A 604 23.35 46.62 30.39
N GLY A 605 23.88 45.40 30.59
CA GLY A 605 24.94 45.11 31.57
C GLY A 605 24.96 43.71 32.22
N GLY A 606 25.96 42.86 31.89
CA GLY A 606 26.62 41.97 32.87
C GLY A 606 26.19 40.50 33.06
N ALA A 607 26.85 39.61 32.32
CA ALA A 607 27.34 38.24 32.64
C ALA A 607 26.42 37.10 33.17
N ASN A 608 26.53 35.97 32.43
CA ASN A 608 26.25 34.56 32.75
C ASN A 608 24.80 34.07 32.78
N GLN A 609 24.30 33.61 31.61
CA GLN A 609 23.59 32.34 31.45
C GLN A 609 23.40 32.00 29.96
N MET A 610 23.32 30.70 29.66
CA MET A 610 23.17 30.10 28.33
C MET A 610 22.10 30.79 27.45
N PRO A 611 22.25 30.82 26.12
CA PRO A 611 21.27 31.48 25.27
C PRO A 611 19.95 30.69 25.27
N PRO A 612 18.79 31.35 25.46
CA PRO A 612 17.54 30.81 24.97
C PRO A 612 17.55 31.03 23.46
N SER A 613 17.95 30.02 22.68
CA SER A 613 17.59 29.99 21.26
C SER A 613 16.09 29.68 21.16
N VAL A 614 15.26 30.66 21.50
CA VAL A 614 13.95 30.81 20.90
C VAL A 614 14.23 31.15 19.43
N PRO A 615 13.73 30.39 18.45
CA PRO A 615 13.81 30.82 17.06
C PRO A 615 13.14 32.20 16.95
N THR A 616 13.91 33.22 16.54
CA THR A 616 13.42 34.59 16.34
C THR A 616 12.76 34.79 14.98
N THR A 617 12.43 33.70 14.29
CA THR A 617 11.46 33.74 13.19
C THR A 617 10.08 33.57 13.81
N PRO A 618 9.16 34.53 13.65
CA PRO A 618 7.75 34.27 13.93
C PRO A 618 7.36 32.99 13.17
N PRO A 619 6.55 32.08 13.73
CA PRO A 619 5.96 31.04 12.91
C PRO A 619 5.28 31.74 11.73
N GLU A 620 5.60 31.34 10.50
CA GLU A 620 4.80 31.78 9.36
C GLU A 620 3.36 31.37 9.64
N PRO A 621 2.39 32.30 9.64
CA PRO A 621 1.00 31.93 9.77
C PRO A 621 0.65 31.16 8.50
N THR A 622 0.58 29.85 8.61
CA THR A 622 0.11 28.99 7.52
C THR A 622 -0.87 28.00 8.10
N VAL A 623 -2.15 28.36 8.01
CA VAL A 623 -3.17 27.47 7.43
C VAL A 623 -4.15 28.35 6.67
N LYS A 624 -4.12 28.25 5.33
CA LYS A 624 -5.23 28.68 4.46
C LYS A 624 -6.02 27.40 4.17
N LEU A 625 -7.08 27.14 4.94
CA LEU A 625 -8.06 26.11 4.58
C LEU A 625 -8.88 26.67 3.42
N THR A 626 -8.41 26.43 2.20
CA THR A 626 -9.24 26.67 1.01
C THR A 626 -10.03 25.40 0.80
N VAL A 627 -11.23 25.32 1.40
CA VAL A 627 -12.24 24.39 0.92
C VAL A 627 -12.66 24.98 -0.44
N LEU A 628 -12.20 24.37 -1.52
CA LEU A 628 -12.65 24.72 -2.86
C LEU A 628 -14.03 24.08 -3.02
N ASP A 629 -15.04 24.91 -3.29
CA ASP A 629 -16.38 24.49 -3.74
C ASP A 629 -16.29 23.44 -4.87
#